data_AF-A0A8J8A5F6-F1
#
_entry.id   AF-A0A8J8A5F6-F1
#
_cell.length_a   1.000
_cell.length_b   1.000
_cell.length_c   1.000
_cell.angle_alpha   90.00
_cell.angle_beta   90.00
_cell.angle_gamma   90.00
#
_symmetry.space_group_name_H-M   'P 1'
#
loop_
_entity.id
_entity.type
_entity.pdbx_description
1 polymer ?
#
loop_
_entity_poly.entity_id
_entity_poly.type
_entity_poly.pdbx_seq_one_letter_code
_entity_poly.pdbx_strand_id
1 'polypeptide(L)'
;MIEIIITPLVVYGLLFLLPVIYDEMPRKKADLIAVILYGLFLIPSSFYFTFVSAAVIDSLGIDRHLPDPVGILAVILLASLIFTALVSIPLLLIRKKREIKRPLVLLFLASFFFDLVLIGLTGWLKAG
;
A
#
# COMPACT_ATOMS: atom_id res chain seq x y z
N MET A 1 0.13 -12.01 17.55
CA MET A 1 1.23 -11.52 16.66
C MET A 1 1.25 -12.27 15.32
N ILE A 2 1.20 -13.61 15.30
CA ILE A 2 1.25 -14.41 14.06
C ILE A 2 0.06 -14.11 13.11
N GLU A 3 -1.16 -13.95 13.65
CA GLU A 3 -2.35 -13.64 12.84
C GLU A 3 -2.27 -12.30 12.11
N ILE A 4 -1.58 -11.30 12.66
CA ILE A 4 -1.43 -9.96 12.04
C ILE A 4 -0.54 -10.03 10.80
N ILE A 5 0.34 -11.02 10.71
CA ILE A 5 1.27 -11.22 9.58
C ILE A 5 0.65 -12.13 8.50
N ILE A 6 -0.17 -13.10 8.90
CA ILE A 6 -0.80 -14.04 7.96
C ILE A 6 -1.80 -13.33 7.06
N THR A 7 -2.60 -12.40 7.59
CA THR A 7 -3.68 -11.74 6.83
C THR A 7 -3.18 -10.92 5.64
N PRO A 8 -2.17 -10.04 5.78
CA PRO A 8 -1.60 -9.35 4.61
C PRO A 8 -0.97 -10.33 3.63
N LEU A 9 -0.27 -11.38 4.09
CA LEU A 9 0.41 -12.32 3.19
C LEU A 9 -0.59 -13.13 2.33
N VAL A 10 -1.69 -13.58 2.92
CA VAL A 10 -2.76 -14.30 2.22
C VAL A 10 -3.45 -13.39 1.21
N VAL A 11 -3.78 -12.15 1.61
CA VAL A 11 -4.41 -11.18 0.69
C VAL A 11 -3.44 -10.77 -0.43
N TYR A 12 -2.14 -10.68 -0.14
CA TYR A 12 -1.11 -10.46 -1.16
C TYR A 12 -1.04 -11.61 -2.16
N GLY A 13 -1.12 -12.86 -1.69
CA GLY A 13 -1.20 -14.04 -2.55
C GLY A 13 -2.39 -14.01 -3.52
N LEU A 14 -3.54 -13.48 -3.09
CA LEU A 14 -4.71 -13.32 -3.96
C LEU A 14 -4.47 -12.32 -5.10
N LEU A 15 -3.58 -11.34 -4.93
CA LEU A 15 -3.25 -10.41 -6.01
C LEU A 15 -2.57 -11.10 -7.20
N PHE A 16 -1.90 -12.24 -7.00
CA PHE A 16 -1.34 -13.04 -8.09
C PHE A 16 -2.38 -13.76 -8.94
N LEU A 17 -3.65 -13.77 -8.51
CA LEU A 17 -4.76 -14.24 -9.34
C LEU A 17 -5.24 -13.18 -10.32
N LEU A 18 -4.87 -11.90 -10.14
CA LEU A 18 -5.29 -10.80 -11.01
C LEU A 18 -4.99 -11.05 -12.49
N PRO A 19 -3.78 -11.49 -12.90
CA PRO A 19 -3.50 -11.77 -14.30
C PRO A 19 -4.47 -12.79 -14.92
N VAL A 20 -4.83 -13.84 -14.16
CA VAL A 20 -5.78 -14.87 -14.60
C VAL A 20 -7.18 -14.28 -14.76
N ILE A 21 -7.63 -13.49 -13.78
CA ILE A 21 -8.95 -12.83 -13.80
C ILE A 21 -9.06 -11.85 -14.97
N TYR A 22 -7.99 -11.11 -15.27
CA TYR A 22 -7.94 -10.15 -16.38
C TYR A 22 -7.97 -10.82 -17.77
N ASP A 23 -7.53 -12.07 -17.87
CA ASP A 23 -7.54 -12.83 -19.12
C ASP A 23 -8.90 -13.52 -19.36
N GLU A 24 -9.64 -13.92 -18.31
CA GLU A 24 -10.91 -14.65 -18.44
C GLU A 24 -12.17 -13.79 -18.31
N MET A 25 -12.11 -12.60 -17.69
CA MET A 25 -13.29 -11.78 -17.43
C MET A 25 -13.40 -10.52 -18.33
N PRO A 26 -14.62 -10.00 -18.53
CA PRO A 26 -14.81 -8.67 -19.12
C PRO A 26 -14.07 -7.60 -18.32
N ARG A 27 -13.35 -6.70 -19.00
CA ARG A 27 -12.50 -5.65 -18.38
C ARG A 27 -13.15 -4.95 -17.19
N LYS A 28 -14.40 -4.49 -17.33
CA LYS A 28 -15.13 -3.78 -16.26
C LYS A 28 -15.26 -4.60 -14.96
N LYS A 29 -15.44 -5.92 -15.06
CA LYS A 29 -15.54 -6.80 -13.89
C LYS A 29 -14.16 -7.06 -13.28
N ALA A 30 -13.15 -7.28 -14.11
CA ALA A 30 -11.77 -7.44 -13.68
C ALA A 30 -11.25 -6.19 -12.95
N ASP A 31 -11.56 -4.99 -13.46
CA ASP A 31 -11.20 -3.72 -12.83
C ASP A 31 -11.86 -3.54 -11.47
N LEU A 32 -13.14 -3.87 -11.33
CA LEU A 32 -13.85 -3.83 -10.05
C LEU A 32 -13.22 -4.79 -9.03
N ILE A 33 -12.93 -6.02 -9.44
CA ILE A 33 -12.30 -7.03 -8.57
C ILE A 33 -10.89 -6.56 -8.15
N ALA A 34 -10.12 -5.99 -9.06
CA ALA A 34 -8.81 -5.43 -8.76
C ALA A 34 -8.90 -4.31 -7.72
N VAL A 35 -9.84 -3.38 -7.88
CA VAL A 35 -10.06 -2.31 -6.91
C VAL A 35 -10.44 -2.86 -5.54
N ILE A 36 -11.33 -3.85 -5.47
CA ILE A 36 -11.75 -4.47 -4.21
C ILE A 36 -10.57 -5.17 -3.53
N LEU A 37 -9.80 -5.98 -4.28
CA LEU A 37 -8.64 -6.68 -3.76
C LEU A 37 -7.55 -5.71 -3.27
N TYR A 38 -7.28 -4.64 -4.03
CA TYR A 38 -6.33 -3.62 -3.61
C TYR A 38 -6.81 -2.84 -2.39
N GLY A 39 -8.08 -2.47 -2.32
CA GLY A 39 -8.65 -1.79 -1.16
C GLY A 39 -8.59 -2.65 0.10
N LEU A 40 -8.97 -3.94 -0.01
CA LEU A 40 -8.88 -4.90 1.10
C LEU A 40 -7.44 -5.14 1.55
N PHE A 41 -6.49 -5.16 0.61
CA PHE A 41 -5.08 -5.30 0.94
C PHE A 41 -4.50 -4.05 1.58
N LEU A 42 -4.92 -2.86 1.12
CA LEU A 42 -4.40 -1.57 1.59
C LEU A 42 -4.61 -1.39 3.09
N ILE A 43 -5.80 -1.69 3.60
CA ILE A 43 -6.14 -1.46 5.02
C ILE A 43 -5.15 -2.13 6.00
N PRO A 44 -4.96 -3.46 6.01
CA PRO A 44 -4.03 -4.11 6.93
C PRO A 44 -2.57 -3.79 6.57
N SER A 45 -2.26 -3.58 5.29
CA SER A 45 -0.90 -3.30 4.82
C SER A 45 -0.41 -1.93 5.25
N SER A 46 -1.27 -0.91 5.24
CA SER A 46 -0.94 0.45 5.66
C SER A 46 -0.46 0.49 7.11
N PHE A 47 -1.11 -0.23 8.03
CA PHE A 47 -0.64 -0.33 9.42
C PHE A 47 0.74 -0.97 9.51
N TYR A 48 0.93 -2.09 8.79
CA TYR A 48 2.20 -2.82 8.79
C TYR A 48 3.33 -1.98 8.17
N PHE A 49 3.13 -1.41 6.98
CA PHE A 49 4.14 -0.62 6.29
C PHE A 49 4.44 0.70 6.97
N THR A 50 3.46 1.34 7.63
CA THR A 50 3.75 2.51 8.47
C THR A 50 4.68 2.13 9.62
N PHE A 51 4.44 1.01 10.30
CA PHE A 51 5.31 0.54 11.38
C PHE A 51 6.73 0.18 10.88
N VAL A 52 6.81 -0.58 9.78
CA VAL A 52 8.10 -0.94 9.16
C VAL A 52 8.85 0.31 8.71
N SER A 53 8.18 1.26 8.06
CA SER A 53 8.80 2.50 7.60
C SER A 53 9.30 3.36 8.76
N ALA A 54 8.55 3.44 9.86
CA ALA A 54 9.00 4.12 11.08
C ALA A 54 10.27 3.47 11.65
N ALA A 55 10.29 2.13 11.75
CA ALA A 55 11.46 1.40 12.22
C ALA A 55 12.67 1.59 11.30
N VAL A 56 12.46 1.63 9.97
CA VAL A 56 13.53 1.90 9.01
C VAL A 56 14.09 3.32 9.20
N ILE A 57 13.23 4.32 9.29
CA ILE A 57 13.64 5.73 9.46
C ILE A 57 14.40 5.95 10.78
N ASP A 58 13.93 5.36 11.87
CA ASP A 58 14.63 5.39 13.18
C ASP A 58 15.98 4.66 13.11
N SER A 59 16.02 3.47 12.48
CA SER A 59 17.28 2.71 12.33
C SER A 59 18.35 3.45 11.52
N LEU A 60 17.92 4.27 10.56
CA LEU A 60 18.79 5.12 9.75
C LEU A 60 19.11 6.47 10.43
N GLY A 61 18.49 6.75 11.58
CA GLY A 61 18.64 8.01 12.33
C GLY A 61 18.16 9.25 11.57
N ILE A 62 17.26 9.07 10.59
CA ILE A 62 16.78 10.14 9.71
C ILE A 62 15.88 11.11 10.49
N ASP A 63 15.10 10.59 11.43
CA ASP A 63 14.21 11.35 12.32
C ASP A 63 14.97 12.29 13.26
N ARG A 64 16.18 11.94 13.70
CA ARG A 64 17.01 12.75 14.61
C ARG A 64 17.44 14.10 14.05
N HIS A 65 17.32 14.28 12.74
CA HIS A 65 17.78 15.47 12.02
C HIS A 65 16.65 16.22 11.31
N LEU A 66 15.42 15.74 11.42
CA LEU A 66 14.26 16.31 10.73
C LEU A 66 13.25 16.86 11.73
N PRO A 67 12.56 17.97 11.41
CA PRO A 67 11.40 18.41 12.17
C PRO A 67 10.32 17.30 12.18
N ASP A 68 9.63 17.11 13.31
CA ASP A 68 8.60 16.07 13.48
C ASP A 68 7.62 15.94 12.29
N PRO A 69 7.07 17.02 11.70
CA PRO A 69 6.16 16.91 10.56
C PRO A 69 6.82 16.29 9.32
N VAL A 70 8.10 16.57 9.13
CA VAL A 70 8.88 16.06 7.99
C VAL A 70 9.23 14.58 8.20
N GLY A 71 9.53 14.18 9.44
CA GLY A 71 9.71 12.78 9.81
C GLY A 71 8.45 11.95 9.53
N ILE A 72 7.27 12.44 9.92
CA ILE A 72 5.98 11.78 9.66
C ILE A 72 5.74 11.63 8.14
N LEU A 73 5.98 12.68 7.37
CA LEU A 73 5.85 12.62 5.91
C LEU A 73 6.81 11.61 5.27
N ALA A 74 8.05 11.52 5.77
CA ALA A 74 9.02 10.53 5.30
C ALA A 74 8.54 9.10 5.55
N VAL A 75 7.95 8.83 6.73
CA VAL A 75 7.36 7.52 7.06
C VAL A 75 6.24 7.16 6.08
N ILE A 76 5.32 8.10 5.83
CA ILE A 76 4.20 7.91 4.91
C ILE A 76 4.70 7.65 3.49
N LEU A 77 5.64 8.47 3.01
CA LEU A 77 6.23 8.33 1.68
C LEU A 77 6.88 6.96 1.51
N LEU A 78 7.67 6.52 2.50
CA LEU A 78 8.34 5.23 2.46
C LEU A 78 7.33 4.07 2.51
N ALA A 79 6.31 4.17 3.36
CA ALA A 79 5.26 3.15 3.46
C ALA A 79 4.50 3.00 2.13
N SER A 80 4.09 4.12 1.54
CA SER A 80 3.40 4.17 0.26
C SER A 80 4.27 3.67 -0.90
N LEU A 81 5.57 3.96 -0.88
CA LEU A 81 6.53 3.43 -1.87
C LEU A 81 6.64 1.90 -1.77
N ILE A 82 6.85 1.37 -0.56
CA ILE A 82 6.99 -0.08 -0.33
C ILE A 82 5.70 -0.80 -0.73
N PHE A 83 4.54 -0.27 -0.32
CA PHE A 83 3.24 -0.82 -0.70
C PHE A 83 3.09 -0.84 -2.23
N THR A 84 3.30 0.28 -2.89
CA THR A 84 3.14 0.39 -4.35
C THR A 84 4.09 -0.56 -5.07
N ALA A 85 5.35 -0.68 -4.60
CA ALA A 85 6.33 -1.59 -5.18
C ALA A 85 5.87 -3.05 -5.07
N LEU A 86 5.41 -3.49 -3.90
CA LEU A 86 4.92 -4.86 -3.69
C LEU A 86 3.70 -5.16 -4.56
N VAL A 87 2.74 -4.25 -4.55
CA VAL A 87 1.47 -4.37 -5.27
C VAL A 87 1.64 -4.30 -6.79
N SER A 88 2.71 -3.65 -7.26
CA SER A 88 3.07 -3.63 -8.67
C SER A 88 3.48 -4.99 -9.24
N ILE A 89 4.01 -5.89 -8.41
CA ILE A 89 4.60 -7.16 -8.88
C ILE A 89 3.56 -8.01 -9.65
N PRO A 90 2.36 -8.28 -9.11
CA PRO A 90 1.32 -8.98 -9.86
C PRO A 90 0.86 -8.24 -11.12
N LEU A 91 0.83 -6.91 -11.11
CA LEU A 91 0.44 -6.10 -12.28
C LEU A 91 1.43 -6.24 -13.45
N LEU A 92 2.71 -6.39 -13.15
CA LEU A 92 3.76 -6.59 -14.16
C LEU A 92 3.63 -7.93 -14.89
N LEU A 93 2.94 -8.91 -14.28
CA LEU A 93 2.68 -10.23 -14.87
C LEU A 93 1.53 -10.20 -15.90
N ILE A 94 0.76 -9.11 -15.98
CA ILE A 94 -0.33 -8.97 -16.95
C ILE A 94 0.25 -8.79 -18.36
N ARG A 95 -0.05 -9.73 -19.27
CA ARG A 95 0.52 -9.79 -20.63
C ARG A 95 0.19 -8.56 -21.49
N LYS A 96 -0.94 -7.90 -21.26
CA LYS A 96 -1.35 -6.66 -21.96
C LYS A 96 -0.73 -5.41 -21.30
N LYS A 97 0.60 -5.32 -21.36
CA LYS A 97 1.45 -4.33 -20.65
C LYS A 97 1.24 -2.84 -20.99
N ARG A 98 0.32 -2.48 -21.89
CA ARG A 98 0.42 -1.20 -22.62
C ARG A 98 0.16 0.05 -21.78
N GLU A 99 -0.38 -0.05 -20.57
CA GLU A 99 -0.72 1.13 -19.74
C GLU A 99 -0.49 0.96 -18.22
N ILE A 100 0.47 0.15 -17.77
CA ILE A 100 0.67 -0.13 -16.32
C ILE A 100 1.10 1.10 -15.50
N LYS A 101 1.67 2.14 -16.14
CA LYS A 101 2.15 3.35 -15.43
C LYS A 101 1.03 4.09 -14.68
N ARG A 102 -0.14 4.24 -15.32
CA ARG A 102 -1.28 4.96 -14.74
C ARG A 102 -1.84 4.28 -13.47
N PRO A 103 -2.13 2.98 -13.45
CA PRO A 103 -2.59 2.31 -12.24
C PRO A 103 -1.54 2.32 -11.13
N LEU A 104 -0.23 2.28 -11.43
CA LEU A 104 0.80 2.41 -10.39
C LEU A 104 0.78 3.77 -9.70
N VAL A 105 0.63 4.86 -10.46
CA VAL A 105 0.50 6.21 -9.88
C VAL A 105 -0.78 6.33 -9.05
N LEU A 106 -1.89 5.77 -9.54
CA LEU A 106 -3.15 5.77 -8.79
C LEU A 106 -3.06 4.96 -7.49
N LEU A 107 -2.40 3.80 -7.51
CA LEU A 107 -2.17 2.99 -6.32
C LEU A 107 -1.28 3.70 -5.30
N PHE A 108 -0.21 4.36 -5.78
CA PHE A 108 0.65 5.18 -4.93
C PHE A 108 -0.15 6.31 -4.27
N LEU A 109 -0.90 7.08 -5.05
CA LEU A 109 -1.72 8.17 -4.53
C LEU A 109 -2.76 7.65 -3.54
N ALA A 110 -3.44 6.54 -3.85
CA ALA A 110 -4.43 5.93 -2.97
C ALA A 110 -3.81 5.52 -1.63
N SER A 111 -2.64 4.86 -1.65
CA SER A 111 -1.92 4.49 -0.43
C SER A 111 -1.49 5.71 0.37
N PHE A 112 -0.92 6.70 -0.31
CA PHE A 112 -0.40 7.92 0.32
C PHE A 112 -1.49 8.73 1.01
N PHE A 113 -2.63 8.93 0.34
CA PHE A 113 -3.77 9.63 0.93
C PHE A 113 -4.41 8.82 2.05
N PHE A 114 -4.48 7.49 1.92
CA PHE A 114 -5.00 6.64 2.97
C PHE A 114 -4.15 6.71 4.24
N ASP A 115 -2.83 6.60 4.12
CA ASP A 115 -1.88 6.69 5.24
C ASP A 115 -1.92 8.08 5.90
N LEU A 116 -2.06 9.16 5.11
CA LEU A 116 -2.28 10.51 5.62
C LEU A 116 -3.56 10.62 6.46
N VAL A 117 -4.68 10.10 5.95
CA VAL A 117 -5.95 10.10 6.66
C VAL A 117 -5.87 9.27 7.95
N LEU A 118 -5.20 8.11 7.89
CA LEU A 118 -5.01 7.23 9.03
C LEU A 118 -4.23 7.92 10.16
N ILE A 119 -3.14 8.61 9.82
CA ILE A 119 -2.33 9.37 10.78
C ILE A 119 -3.10 10.58 11.29
N GLY A 120 -3.84 11.28 10.43
CA GLY A 120 -4.73 12.37 10.86
C GLY A 120 -5.77 11.92 11.87
N LEU A 121 -6.44 10.79 11.63
CA LEU A 121 -7.41 10.17 12.55
C LEU A 121 -6.78 9.76 13.87
N THR A 122 -5.64 9.06 13.82
CA THR A 122 -4.96 8.58 15.04
C THR A 122 -4.32 9.72 15.84
N GLY A 123 -3.84 10.77 15.18
CA GLY A 123 -3.36 12.01 15.81
C GLY A 123 -4.49 12.78 16.48
N TRP A 124 -5.67 12.86 15.84
CA TRP A 124 -6.86 13.50 16.42
C TRP A 124 -7.37 12.76 17.65
N LEU A 125 -7.40 11.42 17.60
CA LEU A 125 -7.77 10.57 18.74
C LEU A 125 -6.81 10.66 19.94
N LYS A 126 -5.56 11.11 19.74
CA LYS A 126 -4.60 11.34 20.83
C LYS A 126 -4.72 12.73 21.45
N ALA A 127 -5.41 13.67 20.79
CA ALA A 127 -5.51 15.06 21.21
C ALA A 127 -6.82 15.42 21.93
N GLY A 128 -7.81 14.52 21.93
CA GLY A 128 -9.06 14.63 22.69
C GLY A 128 -9.05 13.71 23.91
#